data_AF-A0A417IT62-F1
#
_entry.id   AF-A0A417IT62-F1
#
_cell.length_a   1.000
_cell.length_b   1.000
_cell.length_c   1.000
_cell.angle_alpha   90.00
_cell.angle_beta   90.00
_cell.angle_gamma   90.00
#
_symmetry.space_group_name_H-M   'P 1'
#
loop_
_entity.id
_entity.type
_entity.pdbx_description
1 polymer ?
#
loop_
_entity_poly.entity_id
_entity_poly.type
_entity_poly.pdbx_seq_one_letter_code
_entity_poly.pdbx_strand_id
1 'polypeptide(L)'
;MRTYKYAIYITCAITLISFCIAFALNFYFTDSNPFWCNLLLGIFGSSSLTLLTSIVGYRVERRRTFEGFSYTTKAILHDLNKYQYTWELEEKVDFFLNYTDISKIDWDRYYGDFDFFTSFFSKDNDRCYIYAQIYYPIVQVNNAIRNHIWHFRWFRDGSGKNDVAIKKFICEIEPHLIEITHTEADITIMDIRNKLVEDISFELNNNYYKLMYGKRIFKRNCVSDNSQKS
;
A
#
# COMPACT_ATOMS: atom_id res chain seq x y z
N MET A 1 -12.07 1.46 -3.74
CA MET A 1 -11.91 2.73 -4.51
C MET A 1 -12.59 2.68 -5.88
N ARG A 2 -12.55 1.50 -6.52
CA ARG A 2 -13.06 1.24 -7.87
C ARG A 2 -14.52 1.60 -8.10
N THR A 3 -15.38 1.29 -7.13
CA THR A 3 -16.82 1.58 -7.22
C THR A 3 -17.09 3.08 -7.37
N TYR A 4 -16.49 3.92 -6.52
CA TYR A 4 -16.65 5.37 -6.62
C TYR A 4 -15.99 5.95 -7.87
N LYS A 5 -14.86 5.39 -8.32
CA LYS A 5 -14.21 5.80 -9.57
C LYS A 5 -15.15 5.63 -10.77
N TYR A 6 -15.78 4.45 -10.92
CA TYR A 6 -16.76 4.24 -11.98
C TYR A 6 -18.01 5.10 -11.81
N ALA A 7 -18.51 5.25 -10.58
CA ALA A 7 -19.63 6.14 -10.32
C ALA A 7 -19.33 7.58 -10.76
N ILE A 8 -18.13 8.09 -10.51
CA ILE A 8 -17.68 9.42 -10.94
C ILE A 8 -17.66 9.53 -12.46
N TYR A 9 -17.13 8.54 -13.19
CA TYR A 9 -17.13 8.59 -14.66
C TYR A 9 -18.54 8.60 -15.25
N ILE A 10 -19.41 7.72 -14.77
CA ILE A 10 -20.79 7.59 -15.28
C ILE A 10 -21.59 8.87 -14.95
N THR A 11 -21.54 9.33 -13.70
CA THR A 11 -22.29 10.51 -13.28
C THR A 11 -21.77 11.78 -13.93
N CYS A 12 -20.45 11.91 -14.13
CA CYS A 12 -19.87 13.02 -14.88
C CYS A 12 -20.40 13.06 -16.32
N ALA A 13 -20.43 11.93 -17.02
CA ALA A 13 -21.01 11.86 -18.37
C ALA A 13 -22.48 12.27 -18.39
N ILE A 14 -23.29 11.76 -17.45
CA ILE A 14 -24.72 12.11 -17.35
C ILE A 14 -24.91 13.60 -17.06
N THR A 15 -24.12 14.18 -16.15
CA THR A 15 -24.18 15.62 -15.84
C THR A 15 -23.89 16.49 -17.05
N LEU A 16 -22.83 16.16 -17.81
CA LEU A 16 -22.44 16.94 -18.99
C LEU A 16 -23.48 16.81 -20.11
N ILE A 17 -23.94 15.60 -20.40
CA ILE A 17 -24.91 15.36 -21.47
C ILE A 17 -26.25 16.03 -21.15
N SER A 18 -26.77 15.86 -19.93
CA SER A 18 -28.03 16.49 -19.52
C SER A 18 -27.96 18.01 -19.56
N PHE A 19 -26.84 18.61 -19.13
CA PHE A 19 -26.61 20.05 -19.22
C PHE A 19 -26.54 20.53 -20.67
N CYS A 20 -25.76 19.87 -21.53
CA CYS A 20 -25.62 20.26 -22.94
C CYS A 20 -26.94 20.18 -23.70
N ILE A 21 -27.74 19.12 -23.49
CA ILE A 21 -29.05 18.98 -24.15
C ILE A 21 -30.03 20.05 -23.62
N ALA A 22 -30.07 20.27 -22.30
CA ALA A 22 -30.93 21.31 -21.72
C ALA A 22 -30.57 22.72 -22.26
N PHE A 23 -29.26 23.01 -22.34
CA PHE A 23 -28.75 24.25 -22.90
C PHE A 23 -29.12 24.40 -24.38
N ALA A 24 -28.94 23.35 -25.18
CA ALA A 24 -29.25 23.36 -26.61
C ALA A 24 -30.75 23.53 -26.87
N LEU A 25 -31.61 22.83 -26.13
CA LEU A 25 -33.06 22.97 -26.23
C LEU A 25 -33.51 24.39 -25.88
N ASN A 26 -32.98 24.95 -24.79
CA ASN A 26 -33.35 26.29 -24.35
C ASN A 26 -32.84 27.41 -25.28
N PHE A 27 -31.69 27.21 -25.93
CA PHE A 27 -31.05 28.25 -26.76
C PHE A 27 -31.45 28.17 -28.24
N TYR A 28 -31.54 26.97 -28.82
CA TYR A 28 -31.81 26.79 -30.26
C TYR A 28 -33.28 26.47 -30.57
N PHE A 29 -34.03 25.94 -29.62
CA PHE A 29 -35.41 25.52 -29.82
C PHE A 29 -36.36 26.23 -28.86
N THR A 30 -36.54 27.54 -29.05
CA THR A 30 -37.39 28.41 -28.21
C THR A 30 -38.85 27.93 -28.14
N ASP A 31 -39.33 27.20 -29.14
CA ASP A 31 -40.68 26.59 -29.17
C ASP A 31 -40.75 25.20 -28.51
N SER A 32 -39.66 24.71 -27.92
CA SER A 32 -39.66 23.41 -27.22
C SER A 32 -40.50 23.44 -25.97
N ASN A 33 -41.24 22.36 -25.76
CA ASN A 33 -42.12 22.18 -24.62
C ASN A 33 -41.31 22.30 -23.30
N PRO A 34 -41.65 23.23 -22.39
CA PRO A 34 -40.86 23.52 -21.17
C PRO A 34 -40.67 22.30 -20.26
N PHE A 35 -41.54 21.29 -20.43
CA PHE A 35 -41.42 19.99 -19.78
C PHE A 35 -40.05 19.34 -19.95
N TRP A 36 -39.51 19.27 -21.19
CA TRP A 36 -38.25 18.56 -21.44
C TRP A 36 -37.04 19.27 -20.84
N CYS A 37 -37.02 20.61 -20.88
CA CYS A 37 -36.00 21.41 -20.20
C CYS A 37 -36.03 21.19 -18.68
N ASN A 38 -37.22 21.23 -18.06
CA ASN A 38 -37.36 21.00 -16.62
C ASN A 38 -36.95 19.58 -16.22
N LEU A 39 -37.31 18.58 -17.02
CA LEU A 39 -36.90 17.18 -16.81
C LEU A 39 -35.37 17.03 -16.86
N LEU A 40 -34.72 17.60 -17.87
CA LEU A 40 -33.26 17.54 -18.01
C LEU A 40 -32.53 18.31 -16.91
N LEU A 41 -33.05 19.45 -16.46
CA LEU A 41 -32.53 20.18 -15.30
C LEU A 41 -32.66 19.36 -14.01
N GLY A 42 -33.75 18.60 -13.84
CA GLY A 42 -33.91 17.67 -12.72
C GLY A 42 -32.89 16.53 -12.74
N ILE A 43 -32.65 15.94 -13.92
CA ILE A 43 -31.60 14.91 -14.11
C ILE A 43 -30.22 15.50 -13.85
N PHE A 44 -29.95 16.71 -14.35
CA PHE A 44 -28.69 17.42 -14.12
C PHE A 44 -28.44 17.66 -12.63
N GLY A 45 -29.44 18.15 -11.90
CA GLY A 45 -29.32 18.39 -10.45
C GLY A 45 -29.04 17.09 -9.68
N SER A 46 -29.80 16.03 -9.98
CA SER A 46 -29.67 14.73 -9.32
C SER A 46 -28.31 14.07 -9.58
N SER A 47 -27.86 14.09 -10.84
CA SER A 47 -26.57 13.54 -11.24
C SER A 47 -25.40 14.36 -10.69
N SER A 48 -25.54 15.69 -10.59
CA SER A 48 -24.52 16.57 -9.99
C SER A 48 -24.33 16.31 -8.51
N LEU A 49 -25.41 16.13 -7.76
CA LEU A 49 -25.34 15.76 -6.36
C LEU A 49 -24.66 14.39 -6.18
N THR A 50 -25.03 13.42 -7.01
CA THR A 50 -24.44 12.07 -6.98
C THR A 50 -22.95 12.08 -7.36
N LEU A 51 -22.55 12.94 -8.29
CA LEU A 51 -21.15 13.14 -8.66
C LEU A 51 -20.37 13.69 -7.46
N LEU A 52 -20.90 14.70 -6.76
CA LEU A 52 -20.28 15.25 -5.55
C LEU A 52 -20.13 14.20 -4.45
N THR A 53 -21.19 13.45 -4.14
CA THR A 53 -21.14 12.40 -3.12
C THR A 53 -20.15 11.30 -3.51
N SER A 54 -20.06 10.95 -4.80
CA SER A 54 -19.09 9.95 -5.28
C SER A 54 -17.65 10.46 -5.18
N ILE A 55 -17.39 11.74 -5.46
CA ILE A 55 -16.07 12.38 -5.27
C ILE A 55 -15.65 12.31 -3.80
N VAL A 56 -16.56 12.64 -2.87
CA VAL A 56 -16.30 12.54 -1.44
C VAL A 56 -16.05 11.08 -1.04
N GLY A 57 -16.91 10.15 -1.48
CA GLY A 57 -16.77 8.72 -1.23
C GLY A 57 -15.43 8.16 -1.70
N TYR A 58 -14.99 8.53 -2.90
CA TYR A 58 -13.66 8.17 -3.41
C TYR A 58 -12.54 8.68 -2.51
N ARG A 59 -12.60 9.95 -2.06
CA ARG A 59 -11.55 10.51 -1.19
C ARG A 59 -11.48 9.80 0.16
N VAL A 60 -12.64 9.50 0.75
CA VAL A 60 -12.72 8.75 2.01
C VAL A 60 -12.15 7.34 1.84
N GLU A 61 -12.58 6.62 0.80
CA GLU A 61 -12.12 5.26 0.56
C GLU A 61 -10.63 5.21 0.19
N ARG A 62 -10.15 6.19 -0.59
CA ARG A 62 -8.72 6.37 -0.86
C ARG A 62 -7.96 6.50 0.45
N ARG A 63 -8.34 7.43 1.32
CA ARG A 63 -7.67 7.63 2.61
C ARG A 63 -7.67 6.36 3.46
N ARG A 64 -8.82 5.68 3.56
CA ARG A 64 -8.95 4.41 4.28
C ARG A 64 -8.03 3.32 3.74
N THR A 65 -7.91 3.22 2.41
CA THR A 65 -7.04 2.23 1.75
C THR A 65 -5.56 2.51 2.05
N PHE A 66 -5.14 3.77 1.96
CA PHE A 66 -3.78 4.17 2.33
C PHE A 66 -3.47 3.95 3.82
N GLU A 67 -4.38 4.37 4.71
CA GLU A 67 -4.23 4.16 6.16
C GLU A 67 -4.15 2.67 6.49
N GLY A 68 -5.10 1.88 5.97
CA GLY A 68 -5.16 0.43 6.18
C GLY A 68 -3.91 -0.30 5.70
N PHE A 69 -3.42 0.01 4.50
CA PHE A 69 -2.17 -0.56 3.99
C PHE A 69 -0.97 -0.15 4.84
N SER A 70 -0.86 1.12 5.25
CA SER A 70 0.24 1.59 6.09
C SER A 70 0.26 0.89 7.46
N TYR A 71 -0.88 0.78 8.12
CA TYR A 71 -0.97 0.14 9.45
C TYR A 71 -0.65 -1.35 9.39
N THR A 72 -1.22 -2.06 8.42
CA THR A 72 -0.94 -3.50 8.23
C THR A 72 0.51 -3.74 7.82
N THR A 73 1.10 -2.88 6.98
CA THR A 73 2.53 -2.95 6.65
C THR A 73 3.38 -2.74 7.92
N LYS A 74 3.08 -1.73 8.74
CA LYS A 74 3.80 -1.47 10.00
C LYS A 74 3.70 -2.64 10.98
N ALA A 75 2.56 -3.33 11.04
CA ALA A 75 2.42 -4.54 11.86
C ALA A 75 3.35 -5.66 11.38
N ILE A 76 3.38 -5.92 10.07
CA ILE A 76 4.30 -6.90 9.46
C ILE A 76 5.76 -6.51 9.75
N LEU A 77 6.13 -5.24 9.56
CA LEU A 77 7.48 -4.77 9.84
C LEU A 77 7.83 -4.90 11.31
N HIS A 78 6.90 -4.64 12.23
CA HIS A 78 7.12 -4.82 13.65
C HIS A 78 7.44 -6.28 14.00
N ASP A 79 6.76 -7.24 13.39
CA ASP A 79 7.05 -8.66 13.59
C ASP A 79 8.37 -9.09 12.94
N LEU A 80 8.66 -8.60 11.73
CA LEU A 80 9.95 -8.82 11.07
C LEU A 80 11.12 -8.24 11.86
N ASN A 81 10.93 -7.10 12.52
CA ASN A 81 11.95 -6.44 13.32
C ASN A 81 12.31 -7.19 14.61
N LYS A 82 11.49 -8.17 15.03
CA LYS A 82 11.81 -9.01 16.19
C LYS A 82 12.92 -10.01 15.89
N TYR A 83 13.20 -10.28 14.61
CA TYR A 83 14.24 -11.22 14.20
C TYR A 83 15.63 -10.76 14.68
N GLN A 84 16.38 -11.68 15.31
CA GLN A 84 17.77 -11.42 15.72
C GLN A 84 18.74 -12.33 14.97
N TYR A 85 19.78 -11.74 14.39
CA TYR A 85 20.81 -12.49 13.66
C TYR A 85 21.59 -13.47 14.55
N THR A 86 21.77 -13.13 15.83
CA THR A 86 22.58 -13.89 16.78
C THR A 86 21.87 -15.11 17.37
N TRP A 87 20.59 -15.31 17.05
CA TRP A 87 19.81 -16.44 17.54
C TRP A 87 20.37 -17.80 17.11
N GLU A 88 20.11 -18.80 17.95
CA GLU A 88 20.41 -20.18 17.63
C GLU A 88 19.52 -20.71 16.49
N LEU A 89 19.90 -21.85 15.92
CA LEU A 89 19.21 -22.42 14.77
C LEU A 89 17.72 -22.69 15.04
N GLU A 90 17.42 -23.25 16.21
CA GLU A 90 16.06 -23.59 16.63
C GLU A 90 15.20 -22.33 16.80
N GLU A 91 15.74 -21.29 17.44
CA GLU A 91 15.06 -20.00 17.64
C GLU A 91 14.74 -19.31 16.30
N LYS A 92 15.68 -19.34 15.34
CA LYS A 92 15.44 -18.79 13.99
C LYS A 92 14.35 -19.55 13.25
N VAL A 93 14.34 -20.88 13.36
CA VAL A 93 13.28 -21.71 12.77
C VAL A 93 11.92 -21.39 13.38
N ASP A 94 11.84 -21.30 14.71
CA ASP A 94 10.61 -20.97 15.42
C ASP A 94 10.09 -19.59 15.03
N PHE A 95 10.97 -18.61 14.89
CA PHE A 95 10.60 -17.29 14.38
C PHE A 95 9.93 -17.37 13.01
N PHE A 96 10.54 -18.06 12.04
CA PHE A 96 10.00 -18.14 10.69
C PHE A 96 8.65 -18.87 10.64
N LEU A 97 8.50 -19.94 11.43
CA LEU A 97 7.21 -20.63 11.56
C LEU A 97 6.13 -19.69 12.13
N ASN A 98 6.42 -19.04 13.26
CA ASN A 98 5.50 -18.11 13.91
C ASN A 98 5.13 -16.94 12.97
N TYR A 99 6.11 -16.39 12.24
CA TYR A 99 5.89 -15.31 11.30
C TYR A 99 4.96 -15.72 10.14
N THR A 100 5.08 -16.95 9.65
CA THR A 100 4.21 -17.43 8.56
C THR A 100 2.76 -17.61 8.97
N ASP A 101 2.50 -17.89 10.25
CA ASP A 101 1.15 -18.03 10.79
C ASP A 101 0.42 -16.68 10.94
N ILE A 102 1.15 -15.55 10.87
CA ILE A 102 0.56 -14.21 10.88
C ILE A 102 -0.23 -13.98 9.60
N SER A 103 -1.53 -13.67 9.73
CA SER A 103 -2.39 -13.36 8.61
C SER A 103 -1.94 -12.07 7.91
N LYS A 104 -1.76 -12.17 6.58
CA LYS A 104 -1.39 -11.06 5.69
C LYS A 104 -2.53 -10.71 4.73
N ILE A 105 -3.72 -11.28 4.95
CA ILE A 105 -4.89 -11.16 4.07
C ILE A 105 -5.35 -9.70 3.94
N ASP A 106 -5.44 -8.97 5.06
CA ASP A 106 -5.88 -7.58 5.04
C ASP A 106 -4.85 -6.68 4.34
N TRP A 107 -3.56 -6.97 4.50
CA TRP A 107 -2.49 -6.27 3.81
C TRP A 107 -2.60 -6.44 2.28
N ASP A 108 -2.77 -7.68 1.81
CA ASP A 108 -3.00 -7.99 0.40
C ASP A 108 -4.28 -7.37 -0.13
N ARG A 109 -5.35 -7.37 0.67
CA ARG A 109 -6.63 -6.75 0.34
C ARG A 109 -6.48 -5.25 0.12
N TYR A 110 -5.84 -4.53 1.05
CA TYR A 110 -5.63 -3.09 0.90
C TYR A 110 -4.76 -2.75 -0.31
N TYR A 111 -3.74 -3.57 -0.60
CA TYR A 111 -2.97 -3.41 -1.83
C TYR A 111 -3.86 -3.61 -3.08
N GLY A 112 -4.73 -4.62 -3.06
CA GLY A 112 -5.69 -4.90 -4.13
C GLY A 112 -6.66 -3.75 -4.39
N ASP A 113 -7.11 -3.08 -3.32
CA ASP A 113 -8.10 -2.00 -3.34
C ASP A 113 -7.59 -0.67 -3.92
N PHE A 114 -6.27 -0.51 -4.12
CA PHE A 114 -5.71 0.68 -4.77
C PHE A 114 -6.18 0.79 -6.22
N ASP A 115 -7.00 1.80 -6.51
CA ASP A 115 -7.46 2.10 -7.87
C ASP A 115 -7.42 3.61 -8.13
N PHE A 116 -6.36 4.06 -8.79
CA PHE A 116 -6.11 5.47 -9.03
C PHE A 116 -6.80 5.98 -10.30
N PHE A 117 -7.22 7.25 -10.29
CA PHE A 117 -7.74 7.96 -11.48
C PHE A 117 -6.71 8.12 -12.60
N THR A 118 -5.43 8.17 -12.24
CA THR A 118 -4.30 8.41 -13.15
C THR A 118 -4.00 7.24 -14.09
N SER A 119 -4.57 6.05 -13.82
CA SER A 119 -4.45 4.85 -14.66
C SER A 119 -4.88 5.06 -16.13
N PHE A 120 -5.69 6.09 -16.43
CA PHE A 120 -6.17 6.37 -17.78
C PHE A 120 -5.19 7.17 -18.65
N PHE A 121 -4.33 8.01 -18.05
CA PHE A 121 -3.41 8.91 -18.77
C PHE A 121 -1.94 8.55 -18.60
N SER A 122 -1.63 7.74 -17.60
CA SER A 122 -0.28 7.32 -17.26
C SER A 122 -0.33 5.87 -16.79
N LYS A 123 0.60 5.04 -17.29
CA LYS A 123 0.89 3.72 -16.72
C LYS A 123 0.91 3.90 -15.19
N ASP A 124 0.23 3.02 -14.47
CA ASP A 124 -0.23 3.17 -13.07
C ASP A 124 0.92 3.43 -12.07
N ASN A 125 1.57 4.60 -12.16
CA ASN A 125 2.90 4.86 -11.60
C ASN A 125 2.89 4.81 -10.09
N ASP A 126 1.81 5.27 -9.46
CA ASP A 126 1.65 5.26 -8.01
C ASP A 126 1.49 3.82 -7.49
N ARG A 127 0.69 2.99 -8.16
CA ARG A 127 0.53 1.57 -7.81
C ARG A 127 1.81 0.77 -8.07
N CYS A 128 2.50 1.04 -9.18
CA CYS A 128 3.81 0.47 -9.51
C CYS A 128 4.87 0.85 -8.48
N TYR A 129 4.88 2.11 -8.03
CA TYR A 129 5.76 2.59 -6.96
C TYR A 129 5.49 1.84 -5.65
N ILE A 130 4.23 1.79 -5.20
CA ILE A 130 3.85 1.07 -3.96
C ILE A 130 4.23 -0.40 -4.08
N TYR A 131 4.02 -1.00 -5.26
CA TYR A 131 4.42 -2.37 -5.53
C TYR A 131 5.93 -2.56 -5.36
N ALA A 132 6.73 -1.79 -6.09
CA ALA A 132 8.17 -1.98 -6.17
C ALA A 132 8.89 -1.66 -4.86
N GLN A 133 8.46 -0.60 -4.16
CA GLN A 133 9.19 -0.07 -2.99
C GLN A 133 8.73 -0.67 -1.66
N ILE A 134 7.48 -1.17 -1.58
CA ILE A 134 6.90 -1.61 -0.29
C ILE A 134 6.37 -3.03 -0.38
N TYR A 135 5.47 -3.30 -1.30
CA TYR A 135 4.77 -4.59 -1.35
C TYR A 135 5.70 -5.73 -1.75
N TYR A 136 6.44 -5.57 -2.83
CA TYR A 136 7.26 -6.61 -3.43
C TYR A 136 8.41 -7.08 -2.51
N PRO A 137 9.18 -6.20 -1.84
CA PRO A 137 10.23 -6.66 -0.92
C PRO A 137 9.69 -7.56 0.21
N ILE A 138 8.52 -7.24 0.79
CA ILE A 138 7.88 -8.09 1.80
C ILE A 138 7.42 -9.42 1.19
N VAL A 139 6.87 -9.40 -0.03
CA VAL A 139 6.49 -10.63 -0.75
C VAL A 139 7.70 -11.51 -1.03
N GLN A 140 8.86 -10.95 -1.36
CA GLN A 140 10.08 -11.72 -1.59
C GLN A 140 10.50 -12.50 -0.35
N VAL A 141 10.51 -11.84 0.80
CA VAL A 141 10.80 -12.46 2.10
C VAL A 141 9.79 -13.55 2.43
N ASN A 142 8.49 -13.25 2.26
CA ASN A 142 7.42 -14.21 2.51
C ASN A 142 7.59 -15.47 1.63
N ASN A 143 7.93 -15.29 0.35
CA ASN A 143 8.15 -16.39 -0.57
C ASN A 143 9.40 -17.18 -0.23
N ALA A 144 10.50 -16.51 0.12
CA ALA A 144 11.74 -17.16 0.57
C ALA A 144 11.46 -18.07 1.78
N ILE A 145 10.77 -17.56 2.80
CA ILE A 145 10.40 -18.35 3.98
C ILE A 145 9.46 -19.51 3.60
N ARG A 146 8.43 -19.23 2.80
CA ARG A 146 7.41 -20.22 2.41
C ARG A 146 8.00 -21.39 1.63
N ASN A 147 9.03 -21.15 0.82
CA ASN A 147 9.70 -22.21 0.06
C ASN A 147 10.36 -23.26 0.96
N HIS A 148 10.75 -22.88 2.19
CA HIS A 148 11.45 -23.77 3.13
C HIS A 148 10.58 -24.17 4.35
N ILE A 149 9.33 -23.73 4.42
CA ILE A 149 8.48 -23.91 5.61
C ILE A 149 8.25 -25.36 6.01
N TRP A 150 8.13 -26.27 5.03
CA TRP A 150 7.95 -27.69 5.30
C TRP A 150 9.20 -28.30 5.94
N HIS A 151 10.39 -27.85 5.53
CA HIS A 151 11.65 -28.28 6.14
C HIS A 151 11.79 -27.75 7.57
N PHE A 152 11.35 -26.52 7.83
CA PHE A 152 11.31 -25.95 9.19
C PHE A 152 10.38 -26.73 10.12
N ARG A 153 9.21 -27.18 9.64
CA ARG A 153 8.30 -28.04 10.43
C ARG A 153 8.92 -29.39 10.75
N TRP A 154 9.53 -30.06 9.78
CA TRP A 154 10.24 -31.34 10.01
C TRP A 154 11.42 -31.23 10.96
N PHE A 155 12.12 -30.11 10.92
CA PHE A 155 13.22 -29.85 11.84
C PHE A 155 12.70 -29.71 13.28
N ARG A 156 11.63 -28.94 13.48
CA ARG A 156 10.98 -28.74 14.79
C ARG A 156 10.39 -30.02 15.36
N ASP A 157 9.75 -30.85 14.54
CA ASP A 157 9.12 -32.11 14.97
C ASP A 157 10.14 -33.26 15.16
N GLY A 158 11.43 -33.02 14.86
CA GLY A 158 12.52 -33.99 15.04
C GLY A 158 12.57 -35.12 14.01
N SER A 159 11.61 -35.22 13.09
CA SER A 159 11.49 -36.28 12.08
C SER A 159 12.48 -36.15 10.92
N GLY A 160 13.15 -34.99 10.78
CA GLY A 160 14.07 -34.69 9.69
C GLY A 160 15.22 -33.79 10.12
N LYS A 161 15.91 -34.13 11.22
CA LYS A 161 17.00 -33.31 11.78
C LYS A 161 18.19 -33.25 10.82
N ASN A 162 18.32 -32.12 10.10
CA ASN A 162 19.44 -31.83 9.21
C ASN A 162 19.86 -30.36 9.36
N ASP A 163 20.64 -30.10 10.40
CA ASP A 163 21.12 -28.76 10.77
C ASP A 163 21.86 -28.06 9.62
N VAL A 164 22.59 -28.82 8.79
CA VAL A 164 23.34 -28.28 7.64
C VAL A 164 22.39 -27.72 6.59
N ALA A 165 21.33 -28.45 6.24
CA ALA A 165 20.33 -27.99 5.29
C ALA A 165 19.54 -26.79 5.82
N ILE A 166 19.16 -26.81 7.09
CA ILE A 166 18.41 -25.71 7.72
C ILE A 166 19.26 -24.44 7.78
N LYS A 167 20.54 -24.55 8.14
CA LYS A 167 21.49 -23.42 8.07
C LYS A 167 21.55 -22.83 6.67
N LYS A 168 21.62 -23.67 5.63
CA LYS A 168 21.64 -23.22 4.24
C LYS A 168 20.37 -22.43 3.88
N PHE A 169 19.19 -22.93 4.25
CA PHE A 169 17.93 -22.22 3.99
C PHE A 169 17.84 -20.88 4.72
N ILE A 170 18.32 -20.81 5.96
CA ILE A 170 18.39 -19.55 6.71
C ILE A 170 19.33 -18.57 6.01
N CYS A 171 20.50 -19.02 5.54
CA CYS A 171 21.42 -18.19 4.76
C CYS A 171 20.84 -17.71 3.42
N GLU A 172 19.83 -18.38 2.86
CA GLU A 172 19.10 -17.94 1.67
C GLU A 172 18.04 -16.86 2.01
N ILE A 173 17.45 -16.92 3.21
CA ILE A 173 16.40 -15.98 3.66
C ILE A 173 16.99 -14.69 4.25
N GLU A 174 18.01 -14.81 5.11
CA GLU A 174 18.60 -13.69 5.86
C GLU A 174 19.04 -12.49 5.01
N PRO A 175 19.63 -12.66 3.81
CA PRO A 175 20.02 -11.53 2.96
C PRO A 175 18.84 -10.66 2.50
N HIS A 176 17.61 -11.17 2.54
CA HIS A 176 16.40 -10.41 2.24
C HIS A 176 15.88 -9.59 3.43
N LEU A 177 16.38 -9.86 4.64
CA LEU A 177 15.96 -9.21 5.89
C LEU A 177 17.04 -8.26 6.43
N ILE A 178 18.26 -8.77 6.53
CA ILE A 178 19.37 -8.15 7.25
C ILE A 178 20.44 -7.68 6.28
N GLU A 179 21.01 -6.53 6.59
CA GLU A 179 22.29 -6.10 6.04
C GLU A 179 23.32 -6.08 7.16
N ILE A 180 24.47 -6.70 6.89
CA ILE A 180 25.63 -6.72 7.78
C ILE A 180 26.66 -5.81 7.14
N THR A 181 27.02 -4.72 7.81
CA THR A 181 28.10 -3.83 7.38
C THR A 181 29.31 -4.04 8.29
N HIS A 182 30.46 -4.24 7.65
CA HIS A 182 31.74 -4.32 8.34
C HIS A 182 32.45 -2.98 8.19
N THR A 183 32.67 -2.27 9.30
CA THR A 183 33.49 -1.07 9.29
C THR A 183 34.87 -1.42 9.83
N GLU A 184 35.88 -1.35 8.96
CA GLU A 184 37.28 -1.52 9.35
C GLU A 184 37.79 -0.21 9.95
N ALA A 185 37.77 -0.13 11.28
CA ALA A 185 38.58 0.78 12.09
C ALA A 185 39.53 -0.08 12.96
N ASP A 186 40.29 0.52 13.90
CA ASP A 186 41.15 -0.20 14.85
C ASP A 186 40.42 -1.32 15.65
N ILE A 187 39.08 -1.31 15.64
CA ILE A 187 38.20 -2.39 16.10
C ILE A 187 37.21 -2.69 14.96
N THR A 188 37.06 -3.96 14.59
CA THR A 188 36.03 -4.40 13.65
C THR A 188 34.65 -4.27 14.30
N ILE A 189 33.91 -3.22 13.92
CA ILE A 189 32.52 -3.03 14.34
C ILE A 189 31.63 -3.68 13.27
N MET A 190 30.84 -4.66 13.70
CA MET A 190 29.80 -5.30 12.89
C MET A 190 28.47 -4.64 13.25
N ASP A 191 27.90 -3.89 12.31
CA ASP A 191 26.58 -3.32 12.45
C ASP A 191 25.57 -4.21 11.72
N ILE A 192 24.53 -4.63 12.45
CA ILE A 192 23.51 -5.58 11.99
C ILE A 192 22.18 -4.87 12.07
N ARG A 193 21.59 -4.63 10.90
CA ARG A 193 20.31 -3.93 10.81
C ARG A 193 19.32 -4.68 9.94
N ASN A 194 18.05 -4.61 10.30
CA ASN A 194 16.97 -5.11 9.47
C ASN A 194 16.69 -4.10 8.34
N LYS A 195 17.48 -4.19 7.28
CA LYS A 195 17.43 -3.29 6.13
C LYS A 195 16.04 -3.19 5.53
N LEU A 196 15.35 -4.32 5.41
CA LEU A 196 13.99 -4.36 4.89
C LEU A 196 13.05 -3.47 5.73
N VAL A 197 13.11 -3.62 7.06
CA VAL A 197 12.28 -2.82 7.97
C VAL A 197 12.62 -1.35 7.89
N GLU A 198 13.91 -1.00 7.84
CA GLU A 198 14.34 0.40 7.73
C GLU A 198 13.91 1.05 6.42
N ASP A 199 14.21 0.41 5.29
CA ASP A 199 13.91 0.93 3.95
C ASP A 199 12.41 1.15 3.77
N ILE A 200 11.59 0.18 4.17
CA ILE A 200 10.14 0.29 4.05
C ILE A 200 9.57 1.30 5.06
N SER A 201 10.08 1.33 6.29
CA SER A 201 9.66 2.33 7.28
C SER A 201 9.97 3.75 6.80
N PHE A 202 11.13 3.95 6.17
CA PHE A 202 11.49 5.21 5.55
C PHE A 202 10.54 5.57 4.42
N GLU A 203 10.28 4.65 3.48
CA GLU A 203 9.36 4.90 2.37
C GLU A 203 7.93 5.21 2.83
N LEU A 204 7.43 4.48 3.85
CA LEU A 204 6.12 4.71 4.46
C LEU A 204 5.98 6.13 5.05
N ASN A 205 7.04 6.63 5.69
CA ASN A 205 7.04 7.94 6.32
C ASN A 205 7.40 9.08 5.35
N ASN A 206 7.80 8.77 4.12
CA ASN A 206 8.34 9.74 3.18
C ASN A 206 7.47 9.84 1.91
N ASN A 207 7.86 9.18 0.82
CA ASN A 207 7.14 9.26 -0.46
C ASN A 207 5.71 8.71 -0.38
N TYR A 208 5.50 7.64 0.38
CA TYR A 208 4.16 7.08 0.61
C TYR A 208 3.27 8.04 1.39
N TYR A 209 3.78 8.63 2.48
CA TYR A 209 3.05 9.64 3.26
C TYR A 209 2.66 10.85 2.40
N LYS A 210 3.58 11.30 1.53
CA LYS A 210 3.35 12.38 0.57
C LYS A 210 2.30 12.02 -0.47
N LEU A 211 2.24 10.77 -0.93
CA LEU A 211 1.22 10.27 -1.86
C LEU A 211 -0.16 10.17 -1.20
N MET A 212 -0.19 9.83 0.08
CA MET A 212 -1.38 9.67 0.90
C MET A 212 -2.04 11.01 1.26
N TYR A 213 -1.29 11.92 1.87
CA TYR A 213 -1.82 13.20 2.39
C TYR A 213 -1.56 14.40 1.47
N GLY A 214 -0.69 14.25 0.48
CA GLY A 214 -0.30 15.32 -0.43
C GLY A 214 0.88 16.17 0.07
N LYS A 215 1.54 16.83 -0.88
CA LYS A 215 2.82 17.56 -0.66
C LYS A 215 2.72 18.68 0.38
N ARG A 216 1.55 19.32 0.53
CA ARG A 216 1.36 20.44 1.46
C ARG A 216 1.38 19.98 2.92
N ILE A 217 0.72 18.86 3.22
CA ILE A 217 0.67 18.30 4.58
C ILE A 217 2.05 17.78 4.97
N PHE A 218 2.70 17.03 4.06
CA PHE A 218 4.06 16.55 4.27
C PHE A 218 5.06 17.67 4.63
N LYS A 219 5.07 18.78 3.87
CA LYS A 219 5.94 19.92 4.16
C LYS A 219 5.69 20.53 5.55
N ARG A 220 4.43 20.60 6.00
CA ARG A 220 4.10 21.12 7.33
C ARG A 220 4.65 20.23 8.43
N ASN A 221 4.53 18.91 8.29
CA ASN A 221 5.07 17.97 9.27
C ASN A 221 6.61 17.99 9.34
N CYS A 222 7.30 18.10 8.21
CA CYS A 222 8.76 18.23 8.21
C CYS A 222 9.22 19.53 8.90
N VAL A 223 8.47 20.63 8.74
CA VAL A 223 8.78 21.91 9.40
C VAL A 223 8.53 21.81 10.91
N SER A 224 7.47 21.14 11.35
CA SER A 224 7.22 20.94 12.78
C SER A 224 8.27 20.05 13.46
N ASP A 225 8.72 18.97 12.80
CA ASP A 225 9.77 18.09 13.35
C ASP A 225 11.12 18.82 13.49
N ASN A 226 11.45 19.70 12.55
CA ASN A 226 12.67 20.50 12.63
C ASN A 226 12.60 21.59 13.71
N SER A 227 11.41 22.15 13.99
CA SER A 227 11.22 23.13 15.07
C SER A 227 11.23 22.54 16.48
N GLN A 228 11.06 21.22 16.60
CA GLN A 228 11.16 20.51 17.90
C GLN A 228 12.58 20.02 18.21
N LYS A 229 13.49 20.07 17.23
CA LYS A 229 14.91 19.67 17.39
C LYS A 229 15.87 20.87 17.55
N SER A 230 15.36 22.11 17.51
CA SER A 230 16.10 23.35 17.80
C SER A 230 15.80 23.86 19.20
#